data_AF-A0A3B8T1L9-F1
#
_entry.id   AF-A0A3B8T1L9-F1
#
_cell.length_a   1.000
_cell.length_b   1.000
_cell.length_c   1.000
_cell.angle_alpha   90.00
_cell.angle_beta   90.00
_cell.angle_gamma   90.00
#
_symmetry.space_group_name_H-M   'P 1'
#
loop_
_entity.id
_entity.type
_entity.pdbx_description
1 polymer ?
#
loop_
_entity_poly.entity_id
_entity_poly.type
_entity_poly.pdbx_seq_one_letter_code
_entity_poly.pdbx_strand_id
1 'polypeptide(L)'
;MHTSISDLFAGLWADYVTITPSAARIHKLLQQHDNNNEIINDHIALRTFNVSGLAVADLAVHFTQLGYVQSGEYDFNSKKLNAWHFQHPNPNQPKVFISELRVDELSTDAQAIIQKMLANMD
;
A
#
# COMPACT_ATOMS: atom_id res chain seq x y z
N MET A 1 0.38 -14.67 7.05
CA MET A 1 0.07 -13.25 7.35
C MET A 1 0.83 -12.84 8.60
N HIS A 2 1.24 -11.58 8.69
CA HIS A 2 1.90 -11.04 9.89
C HIS A 2 0.92 -10.99 11.05
N THR A 3 1.41 -11.21 12.27
CA THR A 3 0.63 -11.07 13.52
C THR A 3 0.99 -9.80 14.30
N SER A 4 1.94 -9.02 13.80
CA SER A 4 2.46 -7.79 14.41
C SER A 4 2.54 -6.67 13.36
N ILE A 5 2.05 -5.49 13.73
CA ILE A 5 2.13 -4.28 12.91
C ILE A 5 3.59 -3.89 12.67
N SER A 6 4.43 -4.02 13.69
CA SER A 6 5.85 -3.67 13.59
C SER A 6 6.57 -4.57 12.58
N ASP A 7 6.32 -5.88 12.60
CA ASP A 7 6.95 -6.81 11.66
C ASP A 7 6.46 -6.59 10.23
N LEU A 8 5.17 -6.27 10.04
CA LEU A 8 4.60 -5.95 8.73
C LEU A 8 5.30 -4.74 8.12
N PHE A 9 5.36 -3.60 8.83
CA PHE A 9 5.97 -2.40 8.28
C PHE A 9 7.49 -2.47 8.20
N ALA A 10 8.15 -3.20 9.12
CA ALA A 10 9.58 -3.45 9.01
C ALA A 10 9.91 -4.27 7.75
N GLY A 11 9.11 -5.30 7.45
CA GLY A 11 9.24 -6.09 6.22
C GLY A 11 9.01 -5.25 4.96
N LEU A 12 7.92 -4.47 4.93
CA LEU A 12 7.61 -3.57 3.80
C LEU A 12 8.71 -2.52 3.60
N TRP A 13 9.23 -1.93 4.67
CA TRP A 13 10.32 -0.96 4.58
C TRP A 13 11.61 -1.61 4.07
N ALA A 14 11.97 -2.77 4.60
CA ALA A 14 13.17 -3.50 4.20
C ALA A 14 13.17 -3.81 2.70
N ASP A 15 12.02 -4.27 2.17
CA ASP A 15 11.86 -4.51 0.73
C ASP A 15 11.90 -3.19 -0.07
N TYR A 16 11.11 -2.20 0.33
CA TYR A 16 10.99 -0.91 -0.36
C TYR A 16 12.33 -0.19 -0.55
N VAL A 17 13.22 -0.21 0.45
CA VAL A 17 14.52 0.46 0.34
C VAL A 17 15.50 -0.25 -0.60
N THR A 18 15.29 -1.53 -0.91
CA THR A 18 16.11 -2.24 -1.90
C THR A 18 15.93 -1.66 -3.30
N ILE A 19 14.70 -1.25 -3.63
CA ILE A 19 14.34 -0.63 -4.92
C ILE A 19 14.34 0.90 -4.86
N THR A 20 14.28 1.49 -3.67
CA THR A 20 14.25 2.96 -3.45
C THR A 20 15.38 3.43 -2.53
N PRO A 21 16.64 3.33 -2.94
CA PRO A 21 17.79 3.62 -2.06
C PRO A 21 17.87 5.08 -1.61
N SER A 22 17.22 6.01 -2.31
CA SER A 22 17.09 7.40 -1.86
C SER A 22 16.28 7.53 -0.57
N ALA A 23 15.23 6.71 -0.38
CA ALA A 23 14.40 6.73 0.82
C ALA A 23 15.23 6.40 2.08
N ALA A 24 16.10 5.39 2.01
CA ALA A 24 17.00 5.04 3.12
C ALA A 24 17.97 6.18 3.48
N ARG A 25 18.52 6.87 2.47
CA ARG A 25 19.44 8.01 2.69
C ARG A 25 18.72 9.18 3.34
N ILE A 26 17.53 9.53 2.85
CA ILE A 26 16.72 10.62 3.40
C ILE A 26 16.28 10.30 4.83
N HIS A 27 15.81 9.07 5.07
CA HIS A 27 15.44 8.60 6.40
C HIS A 27 16.60 8.76 7.40
N LYS A 28 17.81 8.31 7.02
CA LYS A 28 19.00 8.47 7.85
C LYS A 28 19.35 9.95 8.10
N LEU A 29 19.26 10.79 7.08
CA LEU A 29 19.57 12.22 7.19
C LEU A 29 18.62 12.91 8.18
N LEU A 30 17.32 12.62 8.11
CA LEU A 30 16.31 13.18 8.99
C LEU A 30 16.49 12.71 10.44
N GLN A 31 16.77 11.42 10.67
CA GLN A 31 17.08 10.89 12.02
C GLN A 31 18.28 11.57 12.67
N GLN A 32 19.30 11.93 11.88
CA GLN A 32 20.50 12.61 12.37
C GLN A 32 20.23 14.07 12.73
N HIS A 33 19.32 14.75 12.02
CA HIS A 33 18.97 16.14 12.28
C HIS A 33 18.17 16.32 13.57
N ASP A 34 17.20 15.44 13.82
CA ASP A 34 16.25 15.58 14.93
C ASP A 34 16.72 14.89 16.24
N ASN A 35 18.04 14.73 16.44
CA ASN A 35 18.64 14.11 17.62
C ASN A 35 18.00 12.75 18.01
N ASN A 36 17.92 11.80 17.07
CA ASN A 36 17.37 10.45 17.28
C ASN A 36 15.85 10.35 17.50
N ASN A 37 15.07 11.37 17.16
CA ASN A 37 13.61 11.18 17.12
C ASN A 37 13.23 10.13 16.07
N GLU A 38 12.38 9.22 16.50
CA GLU A 38 11.74 8.20 15.66
C GLU A 38 10.97 8.90 14.53
N ILE A 39 11.25 8.52 13.27
CA ILE A 39 10.49 9.04 12.13
C ILE A 39 9.12 8.36 12.14
N ILE A 40 8.09 9.14 12.38
CA ILE A 40 6.70 8.70 12.28
C ILE A 40 6.25 8.88 10.84
N ASN A 41 5.97 7.77 10.17
CA ASN A 41 5.42 7.79 8.81
C ASN A 41 3.95 8.18 8.85
N ASP A 42 3.55 9.15 8.03
CA ASP A 42 2.13 9.51 7.90
C ASP A 42 1.33 8.39 7.23
N HIS A 43 1.83 7.84 6.12
CA HIS A 43 1.19 6.74 5.40
C HIS A 43 2.14 5.92 4.52
N ILE A 44 1.67 4.75 4.10
CA ILE A 44 2.17 4.03 2.92
C ILE A 44 1.11 3.99 1.82
N ALA A 45 1.52 3.72 0.57
CA ALA A 45 0.61 3.57 -0.56
C ALA A 45 0.87 2.24 -1.30
N LEU A 46 -0.17 1.42 -1.44
CA LEU A 46 -0.17 0.17 -2.19
C LEU A 46 -1.07 0.27 -3.41
N ARG A 47 -0.78 -0.55 -4.43
CA ARG A 47 -1.50 -0.57 -5.71
C ARG A 47 -1.85 -1.99 -6.10
N THR A 48 -3.03 -2.16 -6.67
CA THR A 48 -3.53 -3.44 -7.17
C THR A 48 -4.49 -3.27 -8.35
N PHE A 49 -5.12 -4.34 -8.80
CA PHE A 49 -6.16 -4.35 -9.83
C PHE A 49 -7.53 -4.67 -9.20
N ASN A 50 -8.63 -4.15 -9.78
CA ASN A 50 -10.00 -4.44 -9.34
C ASN A 50 -10.47 -5.85 -9.74
N VAL A 51 -9.63 -6.86 -9.50
CA VAL A 51 -9.85 -8.26 -9.87
C VAL A 51 -10.01 -9.07 -8.60
N SER A 52 -11.01 -9.96 -8.55
CA SER A 52 -11.27 -10.83 -7.40
C SER A 52 -10.00 -11.57 -6.95
N GLY A 53 -9.70 -11.55 -5.65
CA GLY A 53 -8.49 -12.12 -5.06
C GLY A 53 -7.31 -11.15 -5.01
N LEU A 54 -7.39 -10.02 -5.72
CA LEU A 54 -6.40 -8.94 -5.73
C LEU A 54 -7.03 -7.58 -5.46
N ALA A 55 -8.34 -7.48 -5.26
CA ALA A 55 -9.00 -6.19 -5.07
C ALA A 55 -8.52 -5.52 -3.78
N VAL A 56 -8.82 -4.24 -3.61
CA VAL A 56 -8.46 -3.53 -2.36
C VAL A 56 -8.98 -4.28 -1.14
N ALA A 57 -10.19 -4.83 -1.20
CA ALA A 57 -10.78 -5.60 -0.11
C ALA A 57 -9.92 -6.80 0.28
N ASP A 58 -9.35 -7.52 -0.70
CA ASP A 58 -8.50 -8.70 -0.47
C ASP A 58 -7.19 -8.30 0.19
N LEU A 59 -6.55 -7.24 -0.32
CA LEU A 59 -5.27 -6.74 0.21
C LEU A 59 -5.43 -6.07 1.58
N ALA A 60 -6.57 -5.42 1.83
CA ALA A 60 -6.88 -4.74 3.08
C ALA A 60 -6.98 -5.71 4.26
N VAL A 61 -7.30 -6.99 4.03
CA VAL A 61 -7.40 -8.03 5.09
C VAL A 61 -6.13 -8.10 5.93
N HIS A 62 -4.96 -7.96 5.31
CA HIS A 62 -3.67 -7.95 6.02
C HIS A 62 -3.56 -6.85 7.07
N PHE A 63 -4.24 -5.73 6.86
CA PHE A 63 -4.23 -4.58 7.77
C PHE A 63 -5.40 -4.64 8.75
N THR A 64 -6.60 -4.98 8.29
CA THR A 64 -7.79 -5.00 9.15
C THR A 64 -7.70 -6.07 10.23
N GLN A 65 -7.04 -7.20 9.96
CA GLN A 65 -6.69 -8.21 10.98
C GLN A 65 -5.74 -7.69 12.06
N LEU A 66 -4.97 -6.65 11.75
CA LEU A 66 -4.09 -5.96 12.68
C LEU A 66 -4.75 -4.71 13.31
N GLY A 67 -6.07 -4.56 13.19
CA GLY A 67 -6.83 -3.50 13.85
C GLY A 67 -6.96 -2.20 13.06
N TYR A 68 -6.55 -2.18 11.78
CA TYR A 68 -6.86 -1.06 10.89
C TYR A 68 -8.35 -1.04 10.52
N VAL A 69 -8.91 0.15 10.36
CA VAL A 69 -10.31 0.37 9.99
C VAL A 69 -10.36 1.23 8.73
N GLN A 70 -11.25 0.91 7.79
CA GLN A 70 -11.49 1.76 6.62
C GLN A 70 -11.99 3.14 7.08
N SER A 71 -11.35 4.20 6.61
CA SER A 71 -11.60 5.56 7.09
C SER A 71 -11.86 6.57 5.96
N GLY A 72 -11.75 6.15 4.70
CA GLY A 72 -12.15 6.97 3.56
C GLY A 72 -12.11 6.22 2.24
N GLU A 73 -12.83 6.76 1.27
CA GLU A 73 -13.00 6.25 -0.08
C GLU A 73 -12.81 7.39 -1.08
N TYR A 74 -12.17 7.09 -2.20
CA TYR A 74 -11.76 8.07 -3.19
C TYR A 74 -11.95 7.53 -4.60
N ASP A 75 -12.52 8.36 -5.47
CA ASP A 75 -12.63 8.13 -6.90
C ASP A 75 -11.61 9.00 -7.65
N PHE A 76 -10.70 8.38 -8.38
CA PHE A 76 -9.79 9.06 -9.31
C PHE A 76 -10.15 8.73 -10.75
N ASN A 77 -11.30 9.21 -11.20
CA ASN A 77 -11.87 8.96 -12.52
C ASN A 77 -10.87 9.17 -13.68
N SER A 78 -10.08 10.25 -13.67
CA SER A 78 -9.10 10.52 -14.74
C SER A 78 -8.00 9.46 -14.86
N LYS A 79 -7.69 8.78 -13.75
CA LYS A 79 -6.71 7.69 -13.68
C LYS A 79 -7.36 6.31 -13.70
N LYS A 80 -8.69 6.24 -13.72
CA LYS A 80 -9.47 4.99 -13.63
C LYS A 80 -9.13 4.18 -12.38
N LEU A 81 -9.01 4.86 -11.23
CA LEU A 81 -8.69 4.20 -9.95
C LEU A 81 -9.83 4.41 -8.95
N ASN A 82 -10.10 3.36 -8.17
CA ASN A 82 -10.72 3.50 -6.86
C ASN A 82 -9.62 3.43 -5.80
N ALA A 83 -9.82 4.11 -4.67
CA ALA A 83 -8.92 3.96 -3.54
C ALA A 83 -9.65 4.06 -2.21
N TRP A 84 -9.07 3.41 -1.22
CA TRP A 84 -9.50 3.49 0.17
C TRP A 84 -8.29 3.75 1.04
N HIS A 85 -8.51 4.45 2.15
CA HIS A 85 -7.51 4.52 3.19
C HIS A 85 -8.00 3.91 4.48
N PHE A 86 -7.06 3.35 5.23
CA PHE A 86 -7.29 2.67 6.48
C PHE A 86 -6.45 3.33 7.57
N GLN A 87 -7.03 3.48 8.76
CA GLN A 87 -6.36 4.06 9.93
C GLN A 87 -6.35 3.07 11.08
N HIS A 88 -5.27 3.09 11.87
CA HIS A 88 -5.17 2.33 13.10
C HIS A 88 -5.48 3.28 14.29
N PRO A 89 -6.11 2.81 15.38
CA PRO A 89 -6.42 3.65 16.54
C PRO A 89 -5.21 4.31 17.21
N ASN A 90 -4.04 3.69 17.13
CA ASN A 90 -2.77 4.31 17.53
C ASN A 90 -2.30 5.31 16.45
N PRO A 91 -2.23 6.62 16.75
CA PRO A 91 -1.90 7.66 15.78
C PRO A 91 -0.44 7.64 15.31
N ASN A 92 0.45 6.90 16.00
CA ASN A 92 1.85 6.74 15.57
C ASN A 92 2.01 5.65 14.50
N GLN A 93 0.95 4.89 14.21
CA GLN A 93 0.97 3.91 13.12
C GLN A 93 0.61 4.60 11.80
N PRO A 94 1.34 4.32 10.71
CA PRO A 94 1.08 4.96 9.44
C PRO A 94 -0.31 4.58 8.93
N LYS A 95 -1.00 5.52 8.30
CA LYS A 95 -2.20 5.22 7.52
C LYS A 95 -1.82 4.32 6.35
N VAL A 96 -2.77 3.53 5.86
CA VAL A 96 -2.56 2.64 4.72
C VAL A 96 -3.48 3.08 3.61
N PHE A 97 -2.92 3.58 2.51
CA PHE A 97 -3.66 3.96 1.33
C PHE A 97 -3.54 2.85 0.28
N ILE A 98 -4.66 2.28 -0.16
CA ILE A 98 -4.67 1.21 -1.17
C ILE A 98 -5.54 1.66 -2.34
N SER A 99 -4.98 1.59 -3.55
CA SER A 99 -5.72 1.90 -4.78
C SER A 99 -5.78 0.69 -5.70
N GLU A 100 -6.91 0.50 -6.37
CA GLU A 100 -7.08 -0.49 -7.42
C GLU A 100 -7.39 0.17 -8.76
N LEU A 101 -6.78 -0.37 -9.82
CA LEU A 101 -7.03 0.04 -11.19
C LEU A 101 -8.29 -0.65 -11.72
N ARG A 102 -9.20 0.14 -12.31
CA ARG A 102 -10.42 -0.33 -12.98
C ARG A 102 -10.06 -0.93 -14.33
N VAL A 103 -9.75 -2.22 -14.35
CA VAL A 103 -9.23 -2.94 -15.53
C VAL A 103 -10.25 -2.92 -16.66
N ASP A 104 -11.53 -3.09 -16.34
CA ASP A 104 -12.66 -3.08 -17.27
C ASP A 104 -12.84 -1.76 -18.03
N GLU A 105 -12.34 -0.65 -17.47
CA GLU A 105 -12.35 0.66 -18.14
C GLU A 105 -11.17 0.88 -19.10
N LEU A 106 -10.20 -0.05 -19.17
CA LEU A 106 -9.03 0.06 -20.07
C LEU A 106 -9.34 -0.41 -21.49
N SER A 107 -8.41 -0.21 -22.43
CA SER A 107 -8.54 -0.80 -23.77
C SER A 107 -8.49 -2.32 -23.71
N THR A 108 -9.11 -2.98 -24.68
CA THR A 108 -9.09 -4.46 -24.80
C THR A 108 -7.68 -5.03 -24.79
N ASP A 109 -6.73 -4.35 -25.43
CA ASP A 109 -5.34 -4.78 -25.49
C ASP A 109 -4.66 -4.71 -24.11
N ALA A 110 -4.90 -3.64 -23.36
CA ALA A 110 -4.37 -3.50 -22.00
C ALA A 110 -5.00 -4.52 -21.05
N GLN A 111 -6.31 -4.75 -21.16
CA GLN A 111 -7.01 -5.80 -20.41
C GLN A 111 -6.40 -7.17 -20.68
N ALA A 112 -6.17 -7.52 -21.95
CA ALA A 112 -5.58 -8.80 -22.34
C ALA A 112 -4.16 -9.01 -21.77
N ILE A 113 -3.33 -7.96 -21.77
CA ILE A 113 -1.99 -8.00 -21.18
C ILE A 113 -2.06 -8.25 -19.68
N ILE A 114 -2.93 -7.50 -18.96
CA ILE A 114 -3.11 -7.66 -17.51
C ILE A 114 -3.57 -9.07 -17.19
N GLN A 115 -4.62 -9.56 -17.85
CA GLN A 115 -5.15 -10.92 -17.62
C GLN A 115 -4.09 -12.01 -17.86
N LYS A 116 -3.25 -11.84 -18.89
CA LYS A 116 -2.13 -12.75 -19.13
C LYS A 116 -1.10 -12.73 -18.01
N MET A 117 -0.81 -11.58 -17.41
CA MET A 117 0.09 -11.48 -16.27
C MET A 117 -0.50 -12.15 -15.03
N LEU A 118 -1.79 -11.88 -14.76
CA LEU A 118 -2.52 -12.45 -13.62
C LEU A 118 -2.62 -13.98 -13.70
N ALA A 119 -2.76 -14.55 -14.90
CA ALA A 119 -2.81 -16.01 -15.08
C ALA A 119 -1.52 -16.75 -14.69
N ASN A 120 -0.40 -16.03 -14.49
CA ASN A 120 0.87 -16.61 -14.02
C ASN A 120 1.12 -16.34 -12.52
N MET A 121 0.15 -15.78 -11.80
CA MET A 121 0.21 -15.66 -10.34
C MET A 121 -0.35 -16.95 -9.71
N ASP A 122 0.36 -17.45 -8.70
CA ASP A 122 -0.06 -18.61 -7.88
C ASP A 122 -1.21 -18.26 -6.93
#